data_AF-A0A0F5LGU7-F1
#
_entry.id   AF-A0A0F5LGU7-F1
#
_cell.length_a   1.000
_cell.length_b   1.000
_cell.length_c   1.000
_cell.angle_alpha   90.00
_cell.angle_beta   90.00
_cell.angle_gamma   90.00
#
_symmetry.space_group_name_H-M   'P 1'
#
loop_
_entity.id
_entity.type
_entity.pdbx_description
1 polymer ?
#
loop_
_entity_poly.entity_id
_entity_poly.type
_entity_poly.pdbx_seq_one_letter_code
_entity_poly.pdbx_strand_id
1 'polypeptide(L)' 'MTRRNDAKDPHKRRARNKTWKAILNGTLVQNPCEVCGELPAEAHHDDYSKPLEVRWLCKMHHAEHHKQAAIRSRKEA' A
#
# COMPACT_ATOMS: atom_id res chain seq x y z
N MET A 1 24.72 16.42 8.54
CA MET A 1 23.32 16.03 8.83
C MET A 1 22.45 17.10 8.15
N THR A 2 21.73 16.88 7.05
CA THR A 2 20.50 16.08 6.95
C THR A 2 20.17 15.76 5.47
N ARG A 3 20.03 14.45 5.19
CA ARG A 3 19.03 13.79 4.33
C ARG A 3 18.65 14.48 3.01
N ARG A 4 19.28 14.09 1.89
CA ARG A 4 18.81 13.04 0.92
C ARG A 4 17.57 13.45 0.10
N ASN A 5 17.80 13.92 -1.12
CA ASN A 5 17.09 13.61 -2.38
C ASN A 5 15.57 13.31 -2.38
N ASP A 6 14.78 13.98 -1.55
CA ASP A 6 13.31 13.80 -1.48
C ASP A 6 12.54 14.50 -2.61
N ALA A 7 13.23 15.20 -3.52
CA ALA A 7 12.63 16.00 -4.59
C ALA A 7 12.25 15.21 -5.86
N LYS A 8 12.57 13.91 -5.96
CA LYS A 8 12.51 13.20 -7.25
C LYS A 8 11.16 12.61 -7.64
N ASP A 9 10.11 12.68 -6.82
CA ASP A 9 8.78 12.18 -7.24
C ASP A 9 7.62 12.86 -6.46
N PRO A 10 7.15 14.03 -6.93
CA PRO A 10 6.07 14.77 -6.25
C PRO A 10 4.76 13.98 -6.19
N HIS A 11 4.55 13.01 -7.09
CA HIS A 11 3.36 12.18 -7.13
C HIS A 11 3.31 11.20 -5.95
N LYS A 12 4.43 10.51 -5.66
CA LYS A 12 4.53 9.59 -4.51
C LYS A 12 4.37 10.28 -3.16
N ARG A 13 4.90 11.49 -3.00
CA ARG A 13 4.68 12.31 -1.79
C ARG A 13 3.23 12.69 -1.61
N ARG A 14 2.56 13.10 -2.69
CA ARG A 14 1.13 13.46 -2.65
C ARG A 14 0.25 12.27 -2.27
N ALA A 15 0.54 11.09 -2.82
CA ALA A 15 -0.16 9.84 -2.49
C ALA A 15 -0.01 9.53 -0.99
N ARG A 16 1.23 9.49 -0.47
CA ARG A 16 1.49 9.25 0.96
C ARG A 16 0.78 10.24 1.88
N ASN A 17 0.84 11.54 1.58
CA ASN A 17 0.18 12.56 2.39
C ASN A 17 -1.34 12.43 2.36
N LYS A 18 -1.94 12.07 1.21
CA LYS A 18 -3.38 11.84 1.11
C LYS A 18 -3.80 10.60 1.91
N THR A 19 -3.07 9.48 1.80
CA THR A 19 -3.34 8.26 2.58
C THR A 19 -3.26 8.55 4.08
N TRP A 20 -2.19 9.23 4.52
CA TRP A 20 -2.01 9.56 5.93
C TRP A 20 -3.10 10.49 6.45
N LYS A 21 -3.47 11.53 5.69
CA LYS A 21 -4.61 12.39 6.01
C LYS A 21 -5.92 11.63 6.07
N ALA A 22 -6.15 10.68 5.17
CA ALA A 22 -7.37 9.88 5.17
C ALA A 22 -7.48 8.97 6.39
N ILE A 23 -6.35 8.37 6.83
CA ILE A 23 -6.28 7.58 8.06
C ILE A 23 -6.57 8.48 9.27
N LEU A 24 -5.93 9.65 9.35
CA LEU A 24 -6.13 10.59 10.46
C LEU A 24 -7.55 11.14 10.52
N ASN A 25 -8.14 11.44 9.36
CA ASN A 25 -9.49 11.96 9.26
C ASN A 25 -10.57 10.88 9.48
N GLY A 26 -10.17 9.64 9.78
CA GLY A 26 -11.07 8.50 9.92
C GLY A 26 -11.78 8.07 8.62
N THR A 27 -11.45 8.71 7.49
CA THR A 27 -11.97 8.35 6.17
C THR A 27 -11.44 7.01 5.71
N LEU A 28 -10.25 6.63 6.19
CA LEU A 28 -9.63 5.33 5.93
C LEU A 28 -9.40 4.59 7.25
N VAL A 29 -10.21 3.56 7.51
CA VAL A 29 -10.09 2.76 8.72
C VAL A 29 -9.08 1.65 8.51
N GLN A 30 -8.10 1.56 9.43
CA GLN A 30 -7.19 0.42 9.55
C GLN A 30 -8.00 -0.82 9.90
N ASN A 31 -8.03 -1.79 8.99
CA ASN A 31 -8.66 -3.08 9.21
C ASN A 31 -7.61 -4.19 9.31
N PRO A 32 -7.96 -5.31 9.96
CA PRO A 32 -7.14 -6.51 9.95
C PRO A 32 -7.03 -7.09 8.53
N CYS A 33 -6.14 -8.05 8.34
CA CYS A 33 -5.93 -8.67 7.03
C CYS A 33 -7.24 -9.23 6.46
N GLU A 34 -7.59 -8.88 5.22
CA GLU A 34 -8.82 -9.38 4.58
C GLU A 34 -8.81 -10.91 4.34
N VAL A 35 -7.62 -11.53 4.35
CA VAL A 35 -7.45 -12.96 4.09
C VAL A 35 -7.47 -13.78 5.38
N CYS A 36 -6.73 -13.35 6.41
CA CYS A 36 -6.58 -14.13 7.65
C CYS A 36 -7.05 -13.43 8.92
N GLY A 37 -7.40 -12.14 8.86
CA GLY A 37 -7.77 -11.36 10.05
C GLY A 37 -6.60 -11.00 10.98
N GLU A 38 -5.36 -11.33 10.61
CA GLU A 38 -4.18 -11.10 11.45
C GLU A 38 -3.72 -9.62 11.40
N LEU A 39 -3.20 -9.15 12.55
CA LEU A 39 -2.58 -7.84 12.73
C LEU A 39 -1.09 -8.03 13.11
N PRO A 40 -0.17 -7.15 12.69
CA PRO A 40 -0.42 -5.89 11.99
C PRO A 40 -0.66 -6.07 10.49
N ALA A 41 -1.75 -5.47 9.99
CA ALA A 41 -2.04 -5.37 8.57
C ALA A 41 -1.46 -4.08 8.00
N GLU A 42 -0.88 -4.18 6.80
CA GLU A 42 -0.31 -3.07 6.06
C GLU A 42 -1.26 -2.66 4.93
N ALA A 43 -1.30 -1.35 4.65
CA ALA A 43 -2.07 -0.79 3.55
C ALA A 43 -1.36 -1.08 2.22
N HIS A 44 -1.89 -2.05 1.48
CA HIS A 44 -1.47 -2.35 0.12
C HIS A 44 -2.17 -1.41 -0.86
N HIS A 45 -1.38 -0.69 -1.66
CA HIS A 45 -1.86 0.16 -2.74
C HIS A 45 -1.69 -0.58 -4.07
N ASP A 46 -2.80 -0.99 -4.69
CA ASP A 46 -2.78 -1.58 -6.04
C ASP A 46 -2.56 -0.48 -7.10
N ASP A 47 -3.22 0.67 -6.90
CA ASP A 47 -3.08 1.83 -7.77
C ASP A 47 -2.63 3.06 -6.96
N TYR A 48 -1.39 3.51 -7.19
CA TYR A 48 -0.83 4.69 -6.54
C TYR A 48 -1.56 6.00 -6.89
N SER A 49 -2.45 5.98 -7.89
CA SER A 49 -3.32 7.11 -8.26
C SER A 49 -4.51 7.26 -7.32
N LYS A 50 -4.86 6.19 -6.57
CA LYS A 50 -5.99 6.15 -5.64
C LYS A 50 -5.52 5.92 -4.18
N PRO A 51 -5.10 6.97 -3.47
CA PRO A 51 -4.57 6.85 -2.11
C PRO A 51 -5.61 6.42 -1.05
N LEU A 52 -6.90 6.44 -1.39
CA LEU A 52 -8.00 6.05 -0.52
C LEU A 52 -8.43 4.59 -0.73
N GLU A 53 -8.07 3.98 -1.85
CA GLU A 53 -8.39 2.58 -2.16
C GLU A 53 -7.17 1.75 -1.76
N VAL A 54 -7.17 1.25 -0.53
CA VAL A 54 -6.12 0.35 -0.02
C VAL A 54 -6.73 -0.94 0.47
N ARG A 55 -5.99 -2.02 0.29
CA ARG A 55 -6.31 -3.33 0.86
C ARG A 55 -5.50 -3.55 2.11
N TRP A 56 -6.10 -4.21 3.09
CA TRP A 56 -5.44 -4.51 4.36
C TRP A 56 -4.92 -5.93 4.29
N LEU A 57 -3.60 -6.07 4.23
CA LEU A 57 -2.95 -7.38 4.12
C LEU A 57 -1.87 -7.50 5.19
N CYS A 58 -1.79 -8.62 5.89
CA CYS A 58 -0.66 -8.88 6.79
C CYS A 58 0.63 -9.01 5.97
N LYS A 59 1.80 -8.87 6.60
CA LYS A 59 3.10 -8.95 5.92
C LYS A 59 3.25 -10.18 5.02
N MET A 60 2.73 -11.33 5.44
CA MET A 60 2.77 -12.58 4.66
C MET A 60 1.94 -12.47 3.39
N HIS A 61 0.67 -12.12 3.50
CA HIS A 61 -0.22 -11.96 2.33
C HIS A 61 0.17 -10.78 1.45
N HIS A 62 0.74 -9.72 2.04
CA HIS A 62 1.26 -8.58 1.29
C HIS A 62 2.45 -8.99 0.42
N ALA A 63 3.42 -9.72 0.98
CA ALA A 63 4.55 -10.26 0.21
C ALA A 63 4.10 -11.27 -0.84
N GLU A 64 3.14 -12.14 -0.51
CA GLU A 64 2.54 -13.08 -1.45
C GLU A 64 1.83 -12.34 -2.59
N HIS A 65 1.08 -11.26 -2.31
CA HIS A 65 0.44 -10.44 -3.34
C HIS A 65 1.47 -9.86 -4.33
N HIS A 66 2.57 -9.29 -3.83
CA HIS A 66 3.65 -8.79 -4.69
C HIS A 66 4.30 -9.91 -5.50
N LYS A 67 4.48 -11.08 -4.89
CA LYS A 67 5.09 -12.25 -5.54
C LYS A 67 4.16 -12.85 -6.60
N GLN A 68 2.87 -12.99 -6.31
CA GLN A 68 1.85 -13.46 -7.24
C GLN A 68 1.65 -12.49 -8.41
N ALA A 69 1.66 -11.17 -8.14
CA ALA A 69 1.63 -10.16 -9.19
C ALA A 69 2.81 -10.32 -10.16
N ALA A 70 4.01 -10.63 -9.64
CA ALA A 70 5.17 -10.92 -10.47
C ALA A 70 5.07 -12.25 -11.25
N ILE A 71 4.40 -13.26 -10.69
CA ILE A 71 4.24 -14.58 -11.33
C ILE A 71 3.15 -14.57 -12.42
N ARG A 72 2.08 -13.79 -12.23
CA ARG A 72 0.98 -13.67 -13.21
C ARG A 72 1.45 -13.14 -14.57
N SER A 73 2.48 -12.28 -14.59
CA SER A 73 3.08 -11.76 -15.83
C SER A 73 3.87 -12.80 -16.63
N ARG A 74 3.95 -14.06 -16.20
CA ARG A 74 4.70 -15.14 -16.88
C ARG A 74 3.81 -16.26 -17.44
N LYS A 75 2.49 -16.20 -17.26
CA LYS A 75 1.56 -17.26 -17.70
C LYS A 75 0.69 -16.82 -18.88
N GLU A 76 1.27 -16.09 -19.81
CA GLU A 76 0.78 -15.87 -21.19
C GLU A 76 1.98 -15.74 -22.13
N ALA A 77 2.80 -16.80 -22.21
CA ALA A 77 3.84 -16.98 -23.21
C ALA A 77 3.86 -18.45 -23.65
#